data_AF-A0A5D4R8R8-F1
#
_entry.id   AF-A0A5D4R8R8-F1
#
_cell.length_a   1.000
_cell.length_b   1.000
_cell.length_c   1.000
_cell.angle_alpha   90.00
_cell.angle_beta   90.00
_cell.angle_gamma   90.00
#
_symmetry.space_group_name_H-M   'P 1'
#
loop_
_entity.id
_entity.type
_entity.pdbx_description
1 polymer ?
#
loop_
_entity_poly.entity_id
_entity_poly.type
_entity_poly.pdbx_seq_one_letter_code
_entity_poly.pdbx_strand_id
1 'polypeptide(L)' 'MKEKTLMIKEEEKKDQLISELLSMGIYKQEGRQLFQVPYEELLKLYQENRSHINE' A
#
# COMPACT_ATOMS: atom_id res chain seq x y z
N MET A 1 -2.71 4.09 28.74
CA MET A 1 -3.37 3.71 27.47
C MET A 1 -2.93 4.63 26.30
N LYS A 2 -1.63 4.78 26.02
CA LYS A 2 -1.13 5.67 24.94
C LYS A 2 -0.49 4.93 23.76
N GLU A 3 -0.10 3.66 23.94
CA GLU A 3 0.63 2.92 22.90
C GLU A 3 -0.26 2.34 21.81
N LYS A 4 -1.55 2.06 22.08
CA LYS A 4 -2.46 1.50 21.07
C LYS A 4 -2.81 2.47 19.93
N THR A 5 -2.74 3.78 20.17
CA THR A 5 -3.18 4.79 19.18
C THR A 5 -2.18 4.99 18.04
N LEU A 6 -0.90 4.67 18.26
CA LEU A 6 0.14 4.82 17.23
C LEU A 6 0.10 3.70 16.18
N MET A 7 -0.17 2.46 16.61
CA MET A 7 -0.30 1.31 15.70
C MET A 7 -1.47 1.47 14.72
N ILE A 8 -2.59 2.03 15.17
CA ILE A 8 -3.79 2.26 14.34
C ILE A 8 -3.48 3.15 13.13
N LYS A 9 -2.66 4.19 13.33
CA LYS A 9 -2.32 5.14 12.25
C LYS A 9 -1.43 4.54 11.16
N GLU A 10 -0.62 3.55 11.49
CA GLU A 10 0.26 2.90 10.50
C GLU A 10 -0.52 1.88 9.67
N GLU A 11 -1.46 1.15 10.28
CA GLU A 11 -2.36 0.26 9.54
C GLU A 11 -3.27 1.04 8.59
N GLU A 12 -3.84 2.18 9.02
CA GLU A 12 -4.67 3.04 8.15
C GLU A 12 -3.91 3.51 6.89
N LYS A 13 -2.62 3.83 7.01
CA LYS A 13 -1.80 4.23 5.85
C LYS A 13 -1.56 3.07 4.90
N LYS A 14 -1.38 1.86 5.42
CA LYS A 14 -1.21 0.66 4.60
C LYS A 14 -2.50 0.34 3.84
N ASP A 15 -3.65 0.39 4.50
CA ASP A 15 -4.95 0.15 3.86
C ASP A 15 -5.28 1.18 2.79
N GLN A 16 -4.95 2.46 3.02
CA GLN A 16 -5.07 3.50 2.00
C GLN A 16 -4.21 3.18 0.77
N LEU A 17 -2.95 2.81 0.99
CA LEU A 17 -2.01 2.47 -0.08
C LEU A 17 -2.47 1.24 -0.87
N ILE A 18 -3.00 0.22 -0.20
CA ILE A 18 -3.60 -0.94 -0.85
C ILE A 18 -4.81 -0.52 -1.68
N SER A 19 -5.70 0.33 -1.14
CA SER A 19 -6.90 0.80 -1.86
C SER A 19 -6.55 1.57 -3.13
N GLU A 20 -5.51 2.39 -3.07
CA GLU A 20 -4.98 3.11 -4.22
C GLU A 20 -4.43 2.15 -5.30
N LEU A 21 -3.62 1.18 -4.89
CA LEU A 21 -3.08 0.15 -5.79
C LEU A 21 -4.20 -0.69 -6.44
N LEU A 22 -5.21 -1.06 -5.66
CA LEU A 22 -6.40 -1.76 -6.18
C LEU A 22 -7.16 -0.90 -7.20
N SER A 23 -7.27 0.40 -6.96
CA SER A 23 -7.91 1.34 -7.89
C SER A 23 -7.12 1.53 -9.19
N MET A 24 -5.81 1.32 -9.16
CA MET A 24 -4.94 1.25 -10.34
C MET A 24 -5.02 -0.11 -11.08
N GLY A 25 -5.82 -1.06 -10.59
CA GLY A 25 -5.94 -2.41 -11.15
C GLY A 25 -4.85 -3.37 -10.71
N ILE A 26 -4.10 -3.04 -9.65
CA ILE A 26 -3.03 -3.87 -9.11
C ILE A 26 -3.59 -4.64 -7.92
N TYR A 27 -3.67 -5.97 -8.05
CA TYR A 27 -4.24 -6.84 -7.02
C TYR A 27 -3.19 -7.72 -6.32
N LYS A 28 -2.02 -7.86 -6.93
CA LYS A 28 -0.95 -8.76 -6.49
C LYS A 28 0.42 -8.21 -6.90
N GLN A 29 1.42 -8.48 -6.08
CA GLN A 29 2.82 -8.20 -6.34
C GLN A 29 3.60 -9.50 -6.22
N GLU A 30 4.29 -9.91 -7.29
CA GLU A 30 5.09 -11.16 -7.33
C GLU A 30 4.34 -12.41 -6.83
N GLY A 31 3.04 -12.51 -7.14
CA GLY A 31 2.19 -13.63 -6.69
C GLY A 31 1.69 -13.54 -5.25
N ARG A 32 2.08 -12.51 -4.49
CA ARG A 32 1.59 -12.21 -3.13
C ARG A 32 0.41 -11.23 -3.19
N GLN A 33 -0.59 -11.43 -2.34
CA GLN A 33 -1.69 -10.48 -2.17
C GLN A 33 -1.17 -9.19 -1.53
N LEU A 34 -1.67 -8.02 -1.92
CA LEU A 34 -1.18 -6.73 -1.41
C LEU A 34 -1.20 -6.63 0.13
N PHE A 35 -2.21 -7.24 0.78
CA PHE A 35 -2.29 -7.30 2.24
C PHE A 35 -1.11 -8.02 2.91
N GLN A 36 -0.51 -8.98 2.20
CA GLN A 36 0.65 -9.76 2.66
C GLN A 36 1.98 -9.08 2.33
N VAL A 37 1.96 -8.05 1.49
CA VAL A 37 3.15 -7.30 1.10
C VAL A 37 3.46 -6.26 2.19
N PRO A 38 4.75 -6.07 2.56
CA PRO A 38 5.13 -5.04 3.52
C PRO A 38 4.88 -3.63 2.94
N TYR A 39 4.64 -2.67 3.83
CA TYR A 39 4.31 -1.29 3.44
C TYR A 39 5.36 -0.66 2.51
N GLU A 40 6.65 -0.89 2.75
CA GLU A 40 7.73 -0.35 1.92
C GLU A 40 7.68 -0.84 0.46
N GLU A 41 7.33 -2.11 0.27
CA GLU A 41 7.16 -2.68 -1.08
C GLU A 41 5.91 -2.15 -1.77
N LEU A 42 4.79 -2.04 -1.04
CA LEU A 42 3.57 -1.41 -1.55
C LEU A 42 3.83 0.05 -1.96
N LEU A 43 4.69 0.76 -1.22
CA LEU A 43 4.99 2.17 -1.47
C LEU A 43 5.81 2.33 -2.75
N LYS A 44 6.81 1.46 -2.96
CA LYS A 44 7.55 1.40 -4.22
C LYS A 44 6.64 1.08 -5.39
N LEU A 45 5.81 0.04 -5.25
CA LEU A 45 4.86 -0.35 -6.29
C LEU A 45 3.93 0.82 -6.67
N TYR A 46 3.43 1.53 -5.67
CA TYR A 46 2.58 2.70 -5.89
C TYR A 46 3.32 3.82 -6.62
N GLN A 47 4.56 4.13 -6.22
CA GLN A 47 5.38 5.17 -6.87
C GLN A 47 5.72 4.82 -8.32
N GLU A 48 6.09 3.56 -8.59
CA GLU A 48 6.39 3.09 -9.94
C GLU A 48 5.16 3.20 -10.85
N ASN A 49 4.00 2.72 -10.39
CA ASN A 49 2.77 2.76 -11.18
C ASN A 49 2.18 4.16 -11.32
N ARG A 50 2.32 5.02 -10.31
CA ARG A 50 1.90 6.43 -10.40
C ARG A 50 2.79 7.24 -11.35
N SER A 51 4.09 6.95 -11.42
CA SER A 51 5.00 7.62 -12.35
C SER A 51 4.65 7.31 -13.82
N HIS A 52 4.13 6.12 -14.10
CA HIS A 52 3.66 5.74 -15.44
C HIS A 52 2.35 6.42 -15.88
N ILE A 53 1.57 7.01 -14.97
CA ILE A 53 0.30 7.69 -15.29
C ILE A 53 0.55 9.17 -15.67
N ASN A 54 1.73 9.71 -15.37
CA ASN A 54 2.06 11.13 -15.51
C ASN A 54 2.97 11.44 -16.73
N GLU A 55 3.19 10.46 -17.62
CA GLU A 55 3.89 10.60 -18.90
C GLU A 55 2.89 10.40 -20.06
#